data_AF-A0A933QHB0-F1
#
_entry.id   AF-A0A933QHB0-F1
#
_cell.length_a   1.000
_cell.length_b   1.000
_cell.length_c   1.000
_cell.angle_alpha   90.00
_cell.angle_beta   90.00
_cell.angle_gamma   90.00
#
_symmetry.space_group_name_H-M   'P 1'
#
loop_
_entity.id
_entity.type
_entity.pdbx_description
1 polymer ?
#
loop_
_entity_poly.entity_id
_entity_poly.type
_entity_poly.pdbx_seq_one_letter_code
_entity_poly.pdbx_strand_id
1 'polypeptide(L)'
;MAGSKRTSTAKNETPARKRGASLTDMAKLRAATPYVWDGKNEDERPLTREEMQAGIEAYRKQRGRPAGSDKESTTIRFDRDVLAAFRAAGPGWQTRMNAALRDWLKNHSPA
;
A
#
# COMPACT_ATOMS: atom_id res chain seq x y z
N MET A 1 1.58 -23.20 13.47
CA MET A 1 1.75 -21.74 13.46
C MET A 1 1.53 -21.22 12.04
N ALA A 2 0.40 -20.56 11.78
CA ALA A 2 0.12 -19.89 10.51
C ALA A 2 -0.81 -18.71 10.81
N GLY A 3 -0.23 -17.51 10.90
CA GLY A 3 -0.94 -16.27 11.17
C GLY A 3 -1.72 -15.82 9.94
N SER A 4 -2.96 -16.31 9.79
CA SER A 4 -3.90 -15.84 8.79
C SER A 4 -4.37 -14.44 9.17
N LYS A 5 -3.77 -13.39 8.60
CA LYS A 5 -4.33 -12.03 8.67
C LYS A 5 -5.61 -11.98 7.84
N ARG A 6 -6.74 -12.35 8.46
CA ARG A 6 -8.07 -12.00 7.95
C ARG A 6 -8.25 -10.49 8.16
N THR A 7 -7.94 -9.68 7.17
CA THR A 7 -8.51 -8.33 7.10
C THR A 7 -10.00 -8.51 6.79
N SER A 8 -10.79 -8.77 7.84
CA SER A 8 -12.23 -8.61 7.77
C SER A 8 -12.49 -7.10 7.72
N THR A 9 -12.65 -6.58 6.50
CA THR A 9 -13.45 -5.38 6.29
C THR A 9 -14.89 -5.76 6.57
N ALA A 10 -15.20 -6.00 7.84
CA ALA A 10 -16.57 -5.94 8.29
C ALA A 10 -16.97 -4.47 8.15
N LYS A 11 -17.88 -4.19 7.23
CA LYS A 11 -18.67 -2.96 7.20
C LYS A 11 -19.53 -2.94 8.47
N ASN A 12 -18.93 -2.82 9.65
CA ASN A 12 -19.65 -2.38 10.83
C ASN A 12 -19.85 -0.88 10.66
N GLU A 13 -20.82 -0.54 9.83
CA GLU A 13 -21.40 0.78 9.84
C GLU A 13 -22.02 0.97 11.21
N THR A 14 -21.34 1.72 12.07
CA THR A 14 -21.85 2.06 13.39
C THR A 14 -23.25 2.65 13.21
N PRO A 15 -24.29 2.18 13.93
CA PRO A 15 -25.69 2.55 13.70
C PRO A 15 -25.97 4.05 13.87
N ALA A 16 -25.03 4.82 14.44
CA ALA A 16 -25.04 6.28 14.48
C ALA A 16 -24.98 6.91 13.07
N ARG A 17 -24.11 6.38 12.18
CA ARG A 17 -23.89 6.96 10.84
C ARG A 17 -25.09 6.77 9.90
N LYS A 18 -25.82 5.65 10.01
CA LYS A 18 -27.05 5.41 9.22
C LYS A 18 -28.21 6.32 9.58
N ARG A 19 -28.23 6.86 10.81
CA ARG A 19 -29.32 7.73 11.32
C ARG A 19 -29.04 9.22 11.12
N GLY A 20 -28.00 9.59 10.36
CA GLY A 20 -27.60 10.99 10.17
C GLY A 20 -27.04 11.67 11.43
N ALA A 21 -26.98 10.94 12.55
CA ALA A 21 -26.44 11.43 13.81
C ALA A 21 -24.93 11.13 13.85
N SER A 22 -24.13 12.03 13.28
CA SER A 22 -22.71 12.05 13.61
C SER A 22 -22.57 12.19 15.13
N LEU A 23 -21.70 11.39 15.75
CA LEU A 23 -21.31 11.56 17.17
C LEU A 23 -20.64 12.92 17.44
N THR A 24 -20.44 13.72 16.41
CA THR A 24 -19.95 15.07 16.45
C THR A 24 -21.07 16.03 16.84
N ASP A 25 -20.96 16.63 18.02
CA ASP A 25 -21.82 17.75 18.43
C ASP A 25 -21.46 18.99 17.60
N MET A 26 -22.20 19.17 16.50
CA MET A 26 -21.99 20.26 15.56
C MET A 26 -22.31 21.64 16.18
N ALA A 27 -23.20 21.70 17.18
CA ALA A 27 -23.50 22.94 17.88
C ALA A 27 -22.31 23.38 18.74
N LYS A 28 -21.68 22.43 19.43
CA LYS A 28 -20.44 22.67 20.20
C LYS A 28 -19.27 23.10 19.31
N LEU A 29 -19.09 22.48 18.15
CA LEU A 29 -18.03 22.87 17.21
C LEU A 29 -18.26 24.25 16.58
N ARG A 30 -19.51 24.61 16.27
CA ARG A 30 -19.84 25.93 15.69
C ARG A 30 -19.84 27.05 16.73
N ALA A 31 -20.12 26.74 17.99
CA ALA A 31 -20.06 27.67 19.11
C ALA A 31 -18.63 27.95 19.57
N ALA A 32 -17.68 27.06 19.27
CA ALA A 32 -16.27 27.34 19.49
C ALA A 32 -15.81 28.45 18.55
N THR A 33 -15.23 29.51 19.12
CA THR A 33 -14.60 30.58 18.32
C THR A 33 -13.55 29.98 17.40
N PRO A 34 -13.51 30.35 16.11
CA PRO A 34 -12.44 29.89 15.23
C PRO A 34 -11.10 30.26 15.86
N TYR A 35 -10.17 29.31 15.90
CA TYR A 35 -8.82 29.55 16.37
C TYR A 35 -8.22 30.73 15.60
N VAL A 36 -7.87 31.79 16.32
CA VAL A 36 -7.17 32.96 15.80
C VAL A 36 -5.75 32.90 16.32
N TRP A 37 -4.78 32.79 15.41
CA TRP A 37 -3.37 32.76 15.75
C TRP A 37 -2.93 34.07 16.41
N ASP A 38 -2.23 33.99 17.53
CA ASP A 38 -1.88 35.12 18.39
C ASP A 38 -0.54 35.79 18.04
N GLY A 39 0.17 35.28 17.02
CA GLY A 39 1.43 35.81 16.54
C GLY A 39 2.64 35.49 17.41
N LYS A 40 2.49 34.69 18.49
CA LYS A 40 3.58 34.43 19.45
C LYS A 40 4.43 33.22 19.09
N ASN A 41 3.84 32.21 18.46
CA ASN A 41 4.55 31.00 18.00
C ASN A 41 4.39 30.85 16.48
N GLU A 42 5.46 31.05 15.73
CA GLU A 42 5.45 30.87 14.27
C GLU A 42 5.10 29.44 13.84
N ASP A 43 5.45 28.44 14.67
CA ASP A 43 5.14 27.02 14.44
C ASP A 43 3.65 26.67 14.61
N GLU A 44 2.87 27.51 15.30
CA GLU A 44 1.44 27.31 15.53
C GLU A 44 0.56 28.10 14.56
N ARG A 45 1.20 28.79 13.60
CA ARG A 45 0.50 29.54 12.57
C ARG A 45 -0.26 28.57 11.66
N PRO A 46 -1.54 28.84 11.33
CA PRO A 46 -2.22 28.06 10.32
C PRO A 46 -1.50 28.20 8.99
N LEU A 47 -1.23 27.05 8.36
CA LEU A 47 -0.59 26.99 7.06
C LEU A 47 -1.37 27.84 6.05
N THR A 48 -0.67 28.63 5.26
CA THR A 48 -1.33 29.36 4.16
C THR A 48 -1.83 28.37 3.12
N ARG A 49 -2.82 28.80 2.32
CA ARG A 49 -3.37 27.97 1.24
C ARG A 49 -2.29 27.48 0.27
N GLU A 50 -1.29 28.32 0.02
CA GLU A 50 -0.18 28.06 -0.89
C GLU A 50 0.79 27.03 -0.31
N GLU A 51 1.16 27.17 0.96
CA GLU A 51 2.02 26.19 1.66
C GLU A 51 1.32 24.84 1.83
N MET A 52 0.02 24.84 2.10
CA MET A 52 -0.79 23.62 2.15
C MET A 52 -0.80 22.91 0.79
N GLN A 53 -0.98 23.68 -0.28
CA GLN A 53 -0.94 23.13 -1.63
C GLN A 53 0.45 22.58 -1.98
N ALA A 54 1.51 23.32 -1.63
CA ALA A 54 2.90 22.89 -1.84
C ALA A 54 3.23 21.61 -1.05
N GLY A 55 2.74 21.48 0.19
CA GLY A 55 2.89 20.27 1.00
C GLY A 55 2.15 19.06 0.41
N ILE A 56 0.92 19.26 -0.08
CA ILE A 56 0.14 18.23 -0.78
C ILE A 56 0.86 17.80 -2.07
N GLU A 57 1.41 18.75 -2.83
CA GLU A 57 2.13 18.47 -4.07
C GLU A 57 3.46 17.76 -3.82
N ALA A 58 4.20 18.16 -2.78
CA ALA A 58 5.42 17.48 -2.34
C ALA A 58 5.13 16.04 -1.92
N TYR A 59 4.07 15.83 -1.14
CA TYR A 59 3.61 14.50 -0.74
C TYR A 59 3.17 13.66 -1.95
N ARG A 60 2.48 14.25 -2.92
CA ARG A 60 2.07 13.56 -4.16
C ARG A 60 3.26 13.19 -5.05
N LYS A 61 4.32 14.01 -5.05
CA LYS A 61 5.59 13.75 -5.77
C LYS A 61 6.42 12.66 -5.11
N GLN A 62 6.30 12.47 -3.79
CA GLN A 62 6.77 11.27 -3.11
C GLN A 62 5.90 10.09 -3.57
N ARG A 63 6.27 9.53 -4.74
CA ARG A 63 5.66 8.35 -5.34
C ARG A 63 5.35 7.34 -4.24
N GLY A 64 4.08 6.96 -4.14
CA GLY A 64 3.67 5.85 -3.28
C GLY A 64 4.41 4.56 -3.63
N ARG A 65 4.15 3.51 -2.83
CA ARG A 65 4.71 2.15 -2.98
C ARG A 65 5.03 1.83 -4.46
N PRO A 66 6.27 1.42 -4.78
CA PRO A 66 6.70 1.24 -6.17
C PRO A 66 5.68 0.44 -6.97
N ALA A 67 5.48 0.85 -8.23
CA ALA A 67 4.59 0.20 -9.17
C ALA A 67 4.81 -1.33 -9.11
N GLY A 68 3.71 -2.08 -9.04
CA GLY A 68 3.69 -3.49 -8.69
C GLY A 68 4.71 -4.31 -9.48
N SER A 69 5.25 -5.34 -8.84
CA SER A 69 6.15 -6.30 -9.49
C SER A 69 5.42 -6.95 -10.67
N ASP A 70 6.03 -6.94 -11.86
CA ASP A 70 5.56 -7.66 -13.07
C ASP A 70 5.65 -9.19 -12.95
N LYS A 71 5.64 -9.72 -11.72
CA LYS A 71 5.77 -11.14 -11.42
C LYS A 71 4.42 -11.64 -10.96
N GLU A 72 3.85 -12.57 -11.70
CA GLU A 72 2.64 -13.27 -11.32
C GLU A 72 2.99 -14.49 -10.46
N SER A 73 2.26 -14.69 -9.36
CA SER A 73 2.43 -15.85 -8.49
C SER A 73 1.47 -16.97 -8.91
N THR A 74 1.99 -17.94 -9.65
CA THR A 74 1.21 -19.09 -10.13
C THR A 74 1.65 -20.38 -9.43
N THR A 75 0.71 -21.29 -9.15
CA THR A 75 1.03 -22.62 -8.61
C THR A 75 1.21 -23.61 -9.75
N ILE A 76 2.46 -23.94 -10.08
CA ILE A 76 2.84 -24.91 -11.12
C ILE A 76 3.53 -26.11 -10.46
N ARG A 77 3.30 -27.31 -10.99
CA ARG A 77 4.02 -28.53 -10.58
C ARG A 77 5.25 -28.71 -11.46
N PHE A 78 6.40 -28.93 -10.83
CA PHE A 78 7.66 -29.26 -11.48
C PHE A 78 8.12 -30.65 -11.05
N ASP A 79 8.90 -31.32 -11.89
CA ASP A 79 9.53 -32.58 -11.55
C ASP A 79 10.53 -32.40 -10.40
N ARG A 80 10.68 -33.46 -9.60
CA ARG A 80 11.44 -33.43 -8.34
C ARG A 80 12.93 -33.25 -8.57
N ASP A 81 13.46 -33.85 -9.63
CA ASP A 81 14.85 -33.77 -10.07
C ASP A 81 15.22 -32.35 -10.52
N VAL A 82 14.37 -31.71 -11.31
CA VAL A 82 14.55 -30.32 -11.76
C VAL A 82 14.59 -29.38 -10.55
N LEU A 83 13.64 -29.51 -9.62
CA LEU A 83 13.64 -28.71 -8.39
C LEU A 83 14.87 -28.98 -7.52
N ALA A 84 15.32 -30.24 -7.43
CA ALA A 84 16.51 -30.60 -6.66
C ALA A 84 17.76 -29.93 -7.24
N ALA A 85 17.94 -29.96 -8.57
CA ALA A 85 19.06 -29.33 -9.25
C ALA A 85 19.11 -27.81 -9.01
N PHE A 86 17.98 -27.11 -9.15
CA PHE A 86 17.94 -25.67 -8.90
C PHE A 86 18.13 -25.34 -7.41
N ARG A 87 17.52 -26.08 -6.49
CA ARG A 87 17.69 -25.86 -5.04
C ARG A 87 19.13 -26.08 -4.58
N ALA A 88 19.85 -27.03 -5.18
CA ALA A 88 21.26 -27.27 -4.91
C ALA A 88 22.14 -26.05 -5.25
N ALA A 89 21.72 -25.20 -6.19
CA ALA A 89 22.42 -23.95 -6.51
C ALA A 89 22.33 -22.88 -5.40
N GLY A 90 21.58 -23.12 -4.32
CA GLY A 90 21.53 -22.25 -3.14
C GLY A 90 20.51 -21.09 -3.23
N PRO A 91 20.69 -20.03 -2.43
CA PRO A 91 19.77 -18.89 -2.40
C PRO A 91 19.55 -18.27 -3.79
N GLY A 92 18.32 -17.83 -4.07
CA GLY A 92 17.96 -17.24 -5.36
C GLY A 92 17.71 -18.25 -6.49
N TRP A 93 17.57 -19.54 -6.18
CA TRP A 93 17.33 -20.58 -7.20
C TRP A 93 16.07 -20.35 -8.03
N GLN A 94 15.01 -19.76 -7.48
CA GLN A 94 13.81 -19.39 -8.23
C GLN A 94 14.09 -18.32 -9.28
N THR A 95 14.93 -17.33 -8.96
CA THR A 95 15.35 -16.30 -9.92
C THR A 95 16.17 -16.92 -11.05
N ARG A 96 17.07 -17.86 -10.73
CA ARG A 96 17.83 -18.61 -11.75
C ARG A 96 16.94 -19.49 -12.63
N MET A 97 15.96 -20.16 -12.03
CA MET A 97 14.98 -20.96 -12.77
C MET A 97 14.17 -20.09 -13.74
N ASN A 98 13.71 -18.92 -13.29
CA ASN A 98 13.02 -17.96 -14.17
C ASN A 98 13.92 -17.43 -15.29
N ALA A 99 15.21 -17.18 -15.01
CA ALA A 99 16.17 -16.78 -16.04
C ALA A 99 16.38 -17.88 -17.09
N ALA A 100 16.48 -19.15 -16.66
CA ALA A 100 16.59 -20.30 -17.56
C ALA A 100 15.34 -20.46 -18.45
N LEU A 101 14.14 -20.29 -17.88
CA LEU A 101 12.89 -20.32 -18.65
C LEU A 101 12.84 -19.18 -19.69
N ARG A 102 13.27 -17.97 -19.31
CA ARG A 102 13.37 -16.84 -20.24
C ARG A 102 14.35 -17.11 -21.37
N ASP A 103 15.47 -17.74 -21.07
CA ASP A 103 16.47 -18.07 -22.09
C ASP A 103 15.97 -19.16 -23.04
N TRP A 104 15.32 -20.19 -22.49
CA TRP A 104 14.69 -21.24 -23.28
C TRP A 104 13.67 -20.66 -24.28
N LEU A 105 12.84 -19.70 -23.85
CA LEU A 105 11.85 -19.02 -24.71
C LEU A 105 12.45 -18.16 -25.84
N LYS A 106 13.72 -17.74 -25.74
CA LYS A 106 14.37 -17.03 -26.88
C LYS A 106 14.63 -17.98 -28.04
N ASN A 107 14.91 -19.24 -27.73
CA ASN A 107 15.37 -20.25 -28.68
C ASN A 107 14.26 -21.25 -29.05
N HIS A 108 13.15 -21.27 -28.31
CA HIS A 108 12.05 -22.21 -28.49
C HIS A 108 10.71 -21.50 -28.40
N SER A 109 9.78 -21.87 -29.28
CA SER A 109 8.38 -21.48 -29.11
C SER A 109 7.71 -22.50 -28.19
N PRO A 110 6.98 -22.06 -27.14
CA PRO A 110 6.02 -22.94 -26.50
C PRO A 110 4.96 -23.31 -27.55
N ALA A 111 4.69 -24.61 -27.69
CA ALA A 111 3.72 -25.15 -28.64
C ALA A 111 2.27 -24.85 -28.20
#